data_AF-A0A3B1C5Y4-F1
#
_entry.id   AF-A0A3B1C5Y4-F1
#
_cell.length_a   1.000
_cell.length_b   1.000
_cell.length_c   1.000
_cell.angle_alpha   90.00
_cell.angle_beta   90.00
_cell.angle_gamma   90.00
#
_symmetry.space_group_name_H-M   'P 1'
#
loop_
_entity.id
_entity.type
_entity.pdbx_description
1 polymer ?
#
loop_
_entity_poly.entity_id
_entity_poly.type
_entity_poly.pdbx_seq_one_letter_code
_entity_poly.pdbx_strand_id
1 'polypeptide(L)'
;MSRSLFLRNLKAWEAYNRTRIERAIDIGGEPAVIALRVVPFLIHNNINGFPGYVPFESSRWGIYKYHPGRDEEVAIQAHFPNAEIPDADSIGRIDNPFVDSLLLMGSIGTVGHTKKSDYDYWVVIGGNGMSDEEHDALRKKTEAIQEWLDKQ
;
A
#
# COMPACT_ATOMS: atom_id res chain seq x y z
N MET A 1 -22.31 17.34 -11.36
CA MET A 1 -22.72 15.98 -10.93
C MET A 1 -23.59 16.13 -9.67
N SER A 2 -24.75 15.48 -9.57
CA SER A 2 -25.56 15.59 -8.34
C SER A 2 -24.89 14.87 -7.18
N ARG A 3 -25.07 15.36 -5.94
CA ARG A 3 -24.54 14.71 -4.72
C ARG A 3 -24.99 13.25 -4.61
N SER A 4 -26.23 12.95 -5.03
CA SER A 4 -26.78 11.60 -5.03
C SER A 4 -26.05 10.67 -6.01
N LEU A 5 -25.72 11.15 -7.21
CA LEU A 5 -24.98 10.37 -8.21
C LEU A 5 -23.53 10.11 -7.76
N PHE A 6 -22.87 11.12 -7.17
CA PHE A 6 -21.53 10.96 -6.60
C PHE A 6 -21.49 9.86 -5.53
N LEU A 7 -22.38 9.92 -4.53
CA LEU A 7 -22.42 8.94 -3.45
C LEU A 7 -22.73 7.53 -3.96
N ARG A 8 -23.61 7.41 -4.95
CA ARG A 8 -23.90 6.12 -5.60
C ARG A 8 -22.67 5.55 -6.30
N ASN A 9 -21.95 6.37 -7.06
CA ASN A 9 -20.76 5.94 -7.79
C ASN A 9 -19.62 5.56 -6.84
N LEU A 10 -19.44 6.32 -5.76
CA LEU A 10 -18.46 5.99 -4.71
C LEU A 10 -18.74 4.61 -4.11
N LYS A 11 -19.98 4.36 -3.67
CA LYS A 11 -20.36 3.04 -3.10
C LYS A 11 -20.16 1.89 -4.10
N ALA A 12 -20.50 2.10 -5.37
CA ALA A 12 -20.31 1.10 -6.41
C ALA A 12 -18.82 0.82 -6.64
N TRP A 13 -17.99 1.86 -6.64
CA TRP A 13 -16.53 1.74 -6.77
C TRP A 13 -15.90 1.03 -5.56
N GLU A 14 -16.29 1.39 -4.33
CA GLU A 14 -15.82 0.73 -3.11
C GLU A 14 -16.18 -0.76 -3.11
N ALA A 15 -17.44 -1.08 -3.44
CA ALA A 15 -17.90 -2.47 -3.51
C ALA A 15 -17.11 -3.27 -4.57
N TYR A 16 -16.88 -2.67 -5.74
CA TYR A 16 -16.10 -3.31 -6.81
C TYR A 16 -14.65 -3.59 -6.38
N ASN A 17 -13.97 -2.62 -5.76
CA ASN A 17 -12.59 -2.81 -5.29
C ASN A 17 -12.51 -3.86 -4.19
N ARG A 18 -13.45 -3.85 -3.23
CA ARG A 18 -13.50 -4.88 -2.19
C ARG A 18 -13.61 -6.28 -2.79
N THR A 19 -14.53 -6.50 -3.74
CA THR A 19 -14.66 -7.80 -4.41
C THR A 19 -13.41 -8.19 -5.20
N ARG A 20 -12.68 -7.23 -5.80
CA ARG A 20 -11.40 -7.53 -6.47
C ARG A 20 -10.32 -7.95 -5.47
N ILE A 21 -10.21 -7.27 -4.33
CA ILE A 21 -9.24 -7.60 -3.27
C ILE A 21 -9.56 -8.99 -2.71
N GLU A 22 -10.82 -9.26 -2.36
CA GLU A 22 -11.26 -10.58 -1.85
C GLU A 22 -10.92 -11.68 -2.86
N ARG A 23 -11.28 -11.52 -4.14
CA ARG A 23 -10.95 -12.49 -5.19
C ARG A 23 -9.45 -12.67 -5.39
N ALA A 24 -8.66 -11.59 -5.30
CA ALA A 24 -7.22 -11.67 -5.42
C ALA A 24 -6.62 -12.50 -4.28
N ILE A 25 -7.09 -12.31 -3.06
CA ILE A 25 -6.68 -13.07 -1.89
C ILE A 25 -7.11 -14.55 -2.02
N ASP A 26 -8.35 -14.82 -2.43
CA ASP A 26 -8.86 -16.19 -2.60
C ASP A 26 -8.06 -17.00 -3.64
N ILE A 27 -7.67 -16.37 -4.75
CA ILE A 27 -6.93 -17.03 -5.83
C ILE A 27 -5.44 -17.09 -5.51
N GLY A 28 -4.87 -15.96 -5.12
CA GLY A 28 -3.43 -15.75 -4.94
C GLY A 28 -2.88 -16.27 -3.62
N GLY A 29 -3.71 -16.37 -2.57
CA GLY A 29 -3.28 -16.80 -1.24
C GLY A 29 -2.32 -15.81 -0.59
N GLU A 30 -1.27 -16.32 0.04
CA GLU A 30 -0.32 -15.52 0.82
C GLU A 30 0.37 -14.39 0.02
N PRO A 31 0.86 -14.61 -1.21
CA PRO A 31 1.40 -13.50 -2.03
C PRO A 31 0.41 -12.34 -2.23
N ALA A 32 -0.88 -12.64 -2.38
CA ALA A 32 -1.91 -11.60 -2.51
C ALA A 32 -2.14 -10.86 -1.18
N VAL A 33 -2.09 -11.57 -0.05
CA VAL A 33 -2.17 -10.97 1.30
C VAL A 33 -1.01 -10.02 1.52
N ILE A 34 0.23 -10.47 1.27
CA ILE A 34 1.43 -9.63 1.40
C ILE A 34 1.30 -8.39 0.51
N ALA A 35 0.99 -8.59 -0.77
CA ALA A 35 0.82 -7.49 -1.71
C ALA A 35 -0.26 -6.51 -1.20
N LEU A 36 -1.50 -6.96 -1.00
CA LEU A 36 -2.62 -6.05 -0.78
C LEU A 36 -2.69 -5.46 0.64
N ARG A 37 -2.09 -6.12 1.65
CA ARG A 37 -2.24 -5.74 3.06
C ARG A 37 -0.94 -5.29 3.72
N VAL A 38 0.20 -5.85 3.32
CA VAL A 38 1.49 -5.58 3.98
C VAL A 38 2.30 -4.52 3.24
N VAL A 39 2.39 -4.60 1.91
CA VAL A 39 3.16 -3.64 1.10
C VAL A 39 2.68 -2.18 1.29
N PRO A 40 1.37 -1.86 1.31
CA PRO A 40 0.90 -0.50 1.59
C PRO A 40 1.41 0.04 2.94
N PHE A 41 1.47 -0.79 3.97
CA PHE A 41 2.01 -0.42 5.27
C PHE A 41 3.51 -0.09 5.21
N LEU A 42 4.30 -0.89 4.49
CA LEU A 42 5.74 -0.66 4.30
C LEU A 42 6.02 0.60 3.48
N ILE A 43 5.20 0.88 2.46
CA ILE A 43 5.29 2.12 1.70
C ILE A 43 4.98 3.31 2.61
N HIS A 44 3.89 3.20 3.40
CA HIS A 44 3.43 4.27 4.25
C HIS A 44 4.42 4.63 5.36
N ASN A 45 5.03 3.63 5.99
CA ASN A 45 5.88 3.83 7.17
C ASN A 45 7.36 3.66 6.85
N ASN A 46 8.22 4.51 7.42
CA ASN A 46 9.68 4.36 7.31
C ASN A 46 10.29 3.94 8.65
N ILE A 47 10.14 2.66 9.01
CA ILE A 47 10.50 2.13 10.34
C ILE A 47 11.78 1.32 10.24
N ASN A 48 12.74 1.62 11.11
CA ASN A 48 14.00 0.86 11.17
C ASN A 48 13.73 -0.62 11.48
N GLY A 49 14.36 -1.52 10.73
CA GLY A 49 14.18 -2.97 10.85
C GLY A 49 13.07 -3.54 9.95
N PHE A 50 12.26 -2.71 9.31
CA PHE A 50 11.29 -3.15 8.32
C PHE A 50 11.87 -3.13 6.89
N PRO A 51 11.39 -4.00 5.98
CA PRO A 51 11.71 -3.90 4.57
C PRO A 51 11.34 -2.53 4.01
N GLY A 52 12.23 -1.96 3.18
CA GLY A 52 12.02 -0.62 2.62
C GLY A 52 12.47 0.54 3.50
N TYR A 53 13.05 0.29 4.69
CA TYR A 53 13.61 1.36 5.51
C TYR A 53 14.72 2.12 4.77
N VAL A 54 14.63 3.45 4.77
CA VAL A 54 15.65 4.35 4.24
C VAL A 54 16.07 5.31 5.35
N PRO A 55 17.37 5.48 5.65
CA PRO A 55 17.85 6.42 6.66
C PRO A 55 17.79 7.86 6.14
N PHE A 56 16.57 8.34 5.87
CA PHE A 56 16.26 9.66 5.37
C PHE A 56 15.13 10.25 6.23
N GLU A 57 15.42 11.37 6.87
CA GLU A 57 14.49 12.05 7.76
C GLU A 57 13.52 12.91 6.94
N SER A 58 12.24 12.57 7.00
CA SER A 58 11.16 13.35 6.40
C SER A 58 9.86 13.09 7.14
N SER A 59 9.05 14.13 7.31
CA SER A 59 7.68 14.03 7.84
C SER A 59 6.65 13.63 6.78
N ARG A 60 7.09 13.45 5.54
CA ARG A 60 6.23 13.26 4.37
C ARG A 60 6.18 11.82 3.87
N TRP A 61 6.73 10.85 4.61
CA TRP A 61 6.42 9.44 4.34
C TRP A 61 4.91 9.23 4.31
N GLY A 62 4.43 8.16 3.68
CA GLY A 62 3.00 7.86 3.72
C GLY A 62 2.31 7.84 2.37
N ILE A 63 1.08 7.34 2.44
CA ILE A 63 0.09 7.35 1.39
C ILE A 63 -1.08 8.21 1.85
N TYR A 64 -1.56 9.10 0.99
CA TYR A 64 -2.67 10.00 1.30
C TYR A 64 -3.90 9.23 1.77
N LYS A 65 -4.35 9.54 3.00
CA LYS A 65 -5.50 8.93 3.68
C LYS A 65 -5.43 7.41 3.85
N TYR A 66 -4.24 6.81 3.77
CA TYR A 66 -4.09 5.42 4.13
C TYR A 66 -4.27 5.23 5.64
N HIS A 67 -4.98 4.17 6.00
CA HIS A 67 -5.14 3.71 7.37
C HIS A 67 -5.36 2.20 7.30
N PRO A 68 -4.52 1.39 7.97
CA PRO A 68 -4.71 -0.05 7.98
C PRO A 68 -6.02 -0.40 8.70
N GLY A 69 -6.76 -1.38 8.18
CA GLY A 69 -7.87 -2.00 8.90
C GLY A 69 -7.40 -3.19 9.73
N ARG A 70 -8.35 -3.83 10.41
CA ARG A 70 -8.09 -5.00 11.26
C ARG A 70 -7.42 -6.16 10.51
N ASP A 71 -7.83 -6.38 9.27
CA ASP A 71 -7.31 -7.45 8.43
C ASP A 71 -5.86 -7.19 8.00
N GLU A 72 -5.53 -5.91 7.74
CA GLU A 72 -4.18 -5.45 7.47
C GLU A 72 -3.30 -5.58 8.70
N GLU A 73 -3.77 -5.14 9.88
CA GLU A 73 -3.06 -5.28 11.16
C GLU A 73 -2.69 -6.74 11.45
N VAL A 74 -3.64 -7.66 11.29
CA VAL A 74 -3.39 -9.09 11.48
C VAL A 74 -2.33 -9.61 10.51
N ALA A 75 -2.39 -9.22 9.25
CA ALA A 75 -1.39 -9.62 8.25
C ALA A 75 0.00 -9.05 8.59
N ILE A 76 0.09 -7.76 8.93
CA ILE A 76 1.36 -7.11 9.29
C ILE A 76 1.96 -7.80 10.52
N GLN A 77 1.17 -8.05 11.56
CA GLN A 77 1.64 -8.73 12.78
C GLN A 77 2.10 -10.17 12.51
N ALA A 78 1.46 -10.87 11.57
CA ALA A 78 1.86 -12.23 11.20
C ALA A 78 3.25 -12.27 10.54
N HIS A 79 3.60 -11.25 9.74
CA HIS A 79 4.91 -11.16 9.10
C HIS A 79 5.98 -10.50 9.97
N PHE A 80 5.58 -9.64 10.91
CA PHE A 80 6.50 -8.90 11.79
C PHE A 80 6.15 -9.07 13.28
N PRO A 81 6.18 -10.30 13.82
CA PRO A 81 5.61 -10.61 15.14
C PRO A 81 6.32 -9.94 16.31
N ASN A 82 7.59 -9.56 16.14
CA ASN A 82 8.42 -8.95 17.19
C ASN A 82 8.60 -7.44 16.99
N ALA A 83 7.96 -6.86 15.98
CA ALA A 83 8.13 -5.46 15.68
C ALA A 83 7.15 -4.59 16.46
N GLU A 84 7.62 -3.45 16.95
CA GLU A 84 6.75 -2.41 17.50
C GLU A 84 6.05 -1.70 16.33
N ILE A 85 4.84 -2.17 16.01
CA ILE A 85 3.99 -1.53 15.00
C ILE A 85 3.37 -0.28 15.65
N PRO A 86 3.50 0.91 15.04
CA PRO A 86 2.80 2.09 15.52
C PRO A 86 1.30 1.83 15.59
N ASP A 87 0.63 2.32 16.65
CA ASP A 87 -0.82 2.24 16.78
C ASP A 87 -1.50 2.79 15.51
N ALA A 88 -2.60 2.21 15.04
CA ALA A 88 -3.31 2.66 13.85
C ALA A 88 -3.68 4.15 13.92
N ASP A 89 -4.00 4.64 15.12
CA ASP A 89 -4.26 6.07 15.37
C ASP A 89 -3.00 6.96 15.22
N SER A 90 -1.82 6.38 15.43
CA SER A 90 -0.52 7.02 15.23
C SER A 90 0.02 6.92 13.79
N ILE A 91 -0.49 5.98 12.98
CA ILE A 91 -0.32 5.89 11.51
C ILE A 91 -1.15 7.01 10.80
N GLY A 92 -1.54 8.04 11.56
CA GLY A 92 -2.55 9.04 11.24
C GLY A 92 -2.30 9.87 9.97
N ARG A 93 -3.22 10.80 9.73
CA ARG A 93 -3.22 11.66 8.52
C ARG A 93 -1.94 12.48 8.43
N ILE A 94 -1.19 12.23 7.37
CA ILE A 94 -0.04 13.02 6.97
C ILE A 94 -0.56 14.10 6.02
N ASP A 95 -0.33 15.36 6.34
CA ASP A 95 -0.91 16.50 5.61
C ASP A 95 -0.35 16.62 4.18
N ASN A 96 0.89 16.17 3.96
CA ASN A 96 1.59 16.23 2.67
C ASN A 96 2.47 14.98 2.44
N PRO A 97 1.86 13.79 2.24
CA PRO A 97 2.59 12.56 2.06
C PRO A 97 3.27 12.51 0.68
N PHE A 98 4.27 11.64 0.53
CA PHE A 98 4.98 11.40 -0.72
C PHE A 98 4.07 10.78 -1.78
N VAL A 99 3.17 9.89 -1.35
CA VAL A 99 2.30 9.12 -2.24
C VAL A 99 0.87 9.65 -2.16
N ASP A 100 0.37 10.20 -3.27
CA ASP A 100 -1.02 10.66 -3.42
C ASP A 100 -1.97 9.48 -3.62
N SER A 101 -1.52 8.43 -4.30
CA SER A 101 -2.31 7.22 -4.54
C SER A 101 -1.42 6.02 -4.79
N LEU A 102 -1.84 4.87 -4.26
CA LEU A 102 -1.25 3.57 -4.55
C LEU A 102 -2.30 2.73 -5.26
N LEU A 103 -1.99 2.29 -6.48
CA LEU A 103 -2.93 1.58 -7.33
C LEU A 103 -2.32 0.25 -7.77
N LEU A 104 -3.13 -0.81 -7.75
CA LEU A 104 -2.72 -2.11 -8.29
C LEU A 104 -3.28 -2.26 -9.71
N MET A 105 -2.38 -2.56 -10.65
CA MET A 105 -2.68 -2.64 -12.07
C MET A 105 -2.73 -4.09 -12.55
N GLY A 106 -3.17 -4.26 -13.79
CA GLY A 106 -3.15 -5.55 -14.46
C GLY A 106 -4.25 -6.51 -14.01
N SER A 107 -3.91 -7.80 -14.01
CA SER A 107 -4.89 -8.88 -13.93
C SER A 107 -5.47 -9.12 -12.53
N ILE A 108 -4.88 -8.56 -11.48
CA ILE A 108 -5.19 -8.91 -10.09
C ILE A 108 -6.67 -8.70 -9.73
N GLY A 109 -7.31 -9.72 -9.15
CA GLY A 109 -8.72 -9.68 -8.78
C GLY A 109 -9.72 -9.64 -9.94
N THR A 110 -9.25 -9.66 -11.20
CA THR A 110 -10.10 -9.76 -12.39
C THR A 110 -10.39 -11.22 -12.75
N VAL A 111 -11.20 -11.44 -13.79
CA VAL A 111 -11.44 -12.78 -14.36
C VAL A 111 -10.17 -13.42 -14.94
N GLY A 112 -9.17 -12.62 -15.30
CA GLY A 112 -7.88 -13.11 -15.81
C GLY A 112 -6.82 -13.30 -14.74
N HIS A 113 -7.14 -13.09 -13.46
CA HIS A 113 -6.20 -13.30 -12.38
C HIS A 113 -5.90 -14.80 -12.21
N THR A 114 -4.61 -15.13 -12.08
CA THR A 114 -4.16 -16.49 -11.76
C THR A 114 -3.07 -16.43 -10.68
N LYS A 115 -2.71 -17.59 -10.13
CA LYS A 115 -1.58 -17.71 -9.19
C LYS A 115 -0.22 -17.33 -9.79
N LYS A 116 -0.12 -17.22 -11.12
CA LYS A 116 1.10 -16.80 -11.83
C LYS A 116 1.09 -15.33 -12.21
N SER A 117 0.06 -14.58 -11.82
CA SER A 117 -0.03 -13.14 -12.10
C SER A 117 0.96 -12.37 -11.22
N ASP A 118 1.66 -11.41 -11.82
CA ASP A 118 2.47 -10.43 -11.11
C ASP A 118 1.61 -9.33 -10.46
N TYR A 119 2.14 -8.69 -9.41
CA TYR A 119 1.49 -7.59 -8.67
C TYR A 119 2.11 -6.25 -9.04
N ASP A 120 1.60 -5.61 -10.08
CA ASP A 120 2.12 -4.33 -10.58
C ASP A 120 1.53 -3.14 -9.81
N TYR A 121 2.38 -2.42 -9.08
CA TYR A 121 2.00 -1.17 -8.42
C TYR A 121 2.24 0.05 -9.30
N TRP A 122 1.25 0.95 -9.33
CA TRP A 122 1.45 2.33 -9.74
C TRP A 122 1.44 3.21 -8.50
N VAL A 123 2.62 3.73 -8.14
CA VAL A 123 2.81 4.73 -7.09
C VAL A 123 2.66 6.11 -7.70
N VAL A 124 1.61 6.84 -7.33
CA VAL A 124 1.37 8.21 -7.78
C VAL A 124 1.91 9.15 -6.73
N ILE A 125 2.87 9.98 -7.12
CA ILE A 125 3.51 10.98 -6.25
C ILE A 125 3.02 12.39 -6.60
N GLY A 126 2.93 13.25 -5.60
CA GLY A 126 2.54 14.64 -5.78
C GLY A 126 3.56 15.41 -6.61
N GLY A 127 3.14 15.94 -7.76
CA GLY A 127 4.05 16.58 -8.73
C GLY A 127 4.66 17.92 -8.32
N ASN A 128 4.21 18.53 -7.22
CA ASN A 128 4.72 19.83 -6.75
C ASN A 128 5.37 19.68 -5.36
N GLY A 129 6.65 20.04 -5.27
CA GLY A 129 7.36 20.21 -4.01
C GLY A 129 8.04 18.96 -3.45
N MET A 130 8.20 17.89 -4.23
CA MET A 130 9.12 16.80 -3.87
C MET A 130 10.54 17.14 -4.34
N SER A 131 11.54 17.06 -3.47
CA SER A 131 12.95 17.24 -3.84
C SER A 131 13.51 15.99 -4.53
N ASP A 132 14.65 16.13 -5.21
CA ASP A 132 15.33 14.99 -5.83
C ASP A 132 15.75 13.95 -4.79
N GLU A 133 16.15 14.37 -3.59
CA GLU A 133 16.49 13.48 -2.47
C GLU A 133 15.27 12.73 -1.93
N GLU A 134 14.11 13.39 -1.83
CA GLU A 134 12.85 12.75 -1.42
C GLU A 134 12.40 11.71 -2.46
N HIS A 135 12.53 12.03 -3.75
CA HIS A 135 12.24 11.10 -4.84
C HIS A 135 13.20 9.90 -4.82
N ASP A 136 14.49 10.15 -4.60
CA ASP A 136 15.52 9.13 -4.46
C ASP A 136 15.26 8.20 -3.26
N ALA A 137 14.85 8.78 -2.12
CA ALA A 137 14.50 8.04 -0.92
C ALA A 137 13.26 7.16 -1.14
N LEU A 138 12.21 7.67 -1.79
CA LEU A 138 11.04 6.86 -2.12
C LEU A 138 11.38 5.73 -3.10
N ARG A 139 12.20 6.01 -4.11
CA ARG A 139 12.67 4.99 -5.08
C ARG A 139 13.42 3.86 -4.37
N LYS A 140 14.43 4.21 -3.55
CA LYS A 140 15.20 3.24 -2.74
C LYS A 140 14.31 2.40 -1.83
N LYS A 141 13.30 3.03 -1.21
CA LYS A 141 12.31 2.31 -0.41
C LYS A 141 11.57 1.27 -1.27
N THR A 142 11.03 1.67 -2.43
CA THR A 142 10.27 0.75 -3.29
C THR A 142 11.13 -0.40 -3.83
N GLU A 143 12.39 -0.12 -4.20
CA GLU A 143 13.37 -1.12 -4.64
C GLU A 143 13.66 -2.13 -3.51
N ALA A 144 13.91 -1.65 -2.29
CA ALA A 144 14.19 -2.51 -1.14
C ALA A 144 12.97 -3.36 -0.72
N ILE A 145 11.74 -2.85 -0.88
CA ILE A 145 10.53 -3.66 -0.67
C ILE A 145 10.43 -4.76 -1.73
N GLN A 146 10.69 -4.43 -3.00
CA GLN A 146 10.69 -5.41 -4.08
C GLN A 146 11.74 -6.52 -3.85
N GLU A 147 12.97 -6.15 -3.51
CA GLU A 147 14.03 -7.13 -3.18
C GLU A 147 13.68 -8.04 -1.99
N TRP A 148 12.89 -7.54 -1.05
CA TRP A 148 12.39 -8.36 0.06
C TRP A 148 11.30 -9.33 -0.39
N LEU A 149 10.40 -8.90 -1.28
CA LEU A 149 9.37 -9.76 -1.87
C LEU A 149 9.97 -10.89 -2.69
N ASP A 150 11.03 -10.62 -3.46
CA ASP A 150 11.72 -11.62 -4.28
C ASP A 150 12.41 -12.73 -3.46
N LYS A 151 12.54 -12.55 -2.14
CA LYS A 151 13.17 -13.50 -1.21
C LYS A 151 12.17 -14.32 -0.40
N GLN A 152 10.87 -14.08 -0.56
CA GLN A 152 9.79 -14.86 0.08
C GLN A 152 9.53 -16.17 -0.69
#